data_AF-A0A3C0IE64-F1
#
_entry.id   AF-A0A3C0IE64-F1
#
_cell.length_a   1.000
_cell.length_b   1.000
_cell.length_c   1.000
_cell.angle_alpha   90.00
_cell.angle_beta   90.00
_cell.angle_gamma   90.00
#
_symmetry.space_group_name_H-M   'P 1'
#
loop_
_entity.id
_entity.type
_entity.pdbx_description
1 polymer ?
#
loop_
_entity_poly.entity_id
_entity_poly.type
_entity_poly.pdbx_seq_one_letter_code
_entity_poly.pdbx_strand_id
1 'polypeptide(L)'
;METLDQVIFTKIFKIAPEPIFITNLSGIFLFVNASMAKLLGIDNADDLIGQSEYDYLPEENKYFLTEKLLEIKQNPHTIQTILKKMKAQDGRIVEVESVATGIVSGNLIYRVVFARDMHLRRSLEYALDLREKNLRQISYLNSHVIRKPVATILGLISIIDKANLADPHNAELLSLLEKTVHELDSIIHQINQNTQA
;
A
#
# COMPACT_ATOMS: atom_id res chain seq x y z
N MET A 1 15.60 -38.69 16.90
CA MET A 1 16.28 -37.38 16.77
C MET A 1 15.70 -36.73 15.53
N GLU A 2 15.13 -35.53 15.65
CA GLU A 2 14.71 -34.75 14.46
C GLU A 2 15.95 -34.44 13.60
N THR A 3 15.79 -34.45 12.28
CA THR A 3 16.88 -34.07 11.38
C THR A 3 17.09 -32.55 11.47
N LEU A 4 18.31 -32.07 11.19
CA LEU A 4 18.61 -30.64 11.16
C LEU A 4 17.64 -29.88 10.22
N ASP A 5 17.31 -30.48 9.08
CA ASP A 5 16.35 -29.93 8.12
C ASP A 5 14.97 -29.74 8.74
N GLN A 6 14.44 -30.75 9.45
CA GLN A 6 13.14 -30.66 10.13
C GLN A 6 13.11 -29.52 11.15
N VAL A 7 14.19 -29.36 11.92
CA VAL A 7 14.31 -28.27 12.90
C VAL A 7 14.33 -26.90 12.21
N ILE A 8 15.11 -26.76 11.12
CA ILE A 8 15.20 -25.51 10.37
C ILE A 8 13.85 -25.15 9.75
N PHE A 9 13.19 -26.08 9.05
CA PHE A 9 11.89 -25.82 8.43
C PHE A 9 10.82 -25.45 9.47
N THR A 10 10.78 -26.16 10.61
CA THR A 10 9.85 -25.85 11.69
C THR A 10 10.08 -24.45 12.26
N LYS A 11 11.35 -24.07 12.48
CA LYS A 11 11.68 -22.73 12.96
C LYS A 11 11.28 -21.66 11.95
N ILE A 12 11.63 -21.82 10.68
CA ILE A 12 11.27 -20.87 9.60
C ILE A 12 9.77 -20.69 9.54
N PHE A 13 9.00 -21.78 9.51
CA PHE A 13 7.54 -21.73 9.47
C PHE A 13 6.97 -20.95 10.66
N LYS A 14 7.43 -21.25 11.88
CA LYS A 14 6.91 -20.62 13.11
C LYS A 14 7.22 -19.13 13.21
N ILE A 15 8.40 -18.68 12.77
CA ILE A 15 8.85 -17.28 12.89
C ILE A 15 8.55 -16.43 11.65
N ALA A 16 8.05 -17.03 10.56
CA ALA A 16 7.78 -16.30 9.33
C ALA A 16 6.84 -15.11 9.61
N PRO A 17 7.19 -13.89 9.15
CA PRO A 17 6.40 -12.69 9.43
C PRO A 17 5.08 -12.65 8.63
N GLU A 18 4.96 -13.50 7.61
CA GLU A 18 3.75 -13.66 6.83
C GLU A 18 2.87 -14.75 7.47
N PRO A 19 1.55 -14.54 7.57
CA PRO A 19 0.60 -15.60 7.90
C PRO A 19 0.73 -16.81 6.97
N ILE A 20 1.03 -17.97 7.55
CA ILE A 20 1.13 -19.24 6.82
C ILE A 20 0.33 -20.29 7.56
N PHE A 21 -0.45 -21.06 6.82
CA PHE A 21 -1.15 -22.22 7.35
C PHE A 21 -1.27 -23.33 6.32
N ILE A 22 -1.50 -24.54 6.81
CA ILE A 22 -1.68 -25.75 6.02
C ILE A 22 -3.02 -26.36 6.41
N THR A 23 -3.84 -26.71 5.41
CA THR A 23 -5.09 -27.44 5.62
C THR A 23 -5.11 -28.76 4.88
N ASN A 24 -5.99 -29.66 5.30
CA ASN A 24 -6.44 -30.73 4.41
C ASN A 24 -7.42 -30.19 3.35
N LEU A 25 -7.90 -31.07 2.47
CA LEU A 25 -8.89 -30.74 1.43
C LEU A 25 -10.33 -30.54 1.96
N SER A 26 -10.55 -30.72 3.26
CA SER A 26 -11.80 -30.36 3.94
C SER A 26 -11.74 -28.97 4.59
N GLY A 27 -10.61 -28.27 4.48
CA GLY A 27 -10.41 -26.95 5.08
C GLY A 27 -10.07 -26.98 6.58
N ILE A 28 -9.71 -28.15 7.13
CA ILE A 28 -9.28 -28.27 8.52
C ILE A 28 -7.82 -27.85 8.64
N PHE A 29 -7.51 -26.96 9.58
CA PHE A 29 -6.13 -26.55 9.87
C PHE A 29 -5.32 -27.71 10.44
N LEU A 30 -4.18 -27.99 9.84
CA LEU A 30 -3.21 -28.99 10.28
C LEU A 30 -1.97 -28.33 10.89
N PHE A 31 -1.54 -27.21 10.31
CA PHE A 31 -0.43 -26.41 10.80
C PHE A 31 -0.76 -24.94 10.63
N VAL A 32 -0.42 -24.13 11.63
CA VAL A 32 -0.62 -22.68 11.60
C VAL A 32 0.58 -22.01 12.25
N ASN A 33 1.07 -20.91 11.67
CA ASN A 33 2.15 -20.14 12.28
C ASN A 33 1.64 -18.99 13.17
N ALA A 34 2.56 -18.41 13.95
CA ALA A 34 2.24 -17.34 14.89
C ALA A 34 1.64 -16.09 14.20
N SER A 35 2.10 -15.78 12.99
CA SER A 35 1.59 -14.63 12.22
C SER A 35 0.13 -14.81 11.82
N MET A 36 -0.30 -16.02 11.48
CA MET A 36 -1.69 -16.32 11.16
C MET A 36 -2.59 -16.28 12.40
N ALA A 37 -2.13 -16.81 13.54
CA ALA A 37 -2.86 -16.69 14.81
C ALA A 37 -3.08 -15.22 15.18
N LYS A 38 -2.03 -14.40 15.08
CA LYS A 38 -2.10 -12.95 15.32
C LYS A 38 -3.07 -12.24 14.37
N LEU A 39 -3.10 -12.62 13.09
CA LEU A 39 -4.04 -12.06 12.11
C LEU A 39 -5.50 -12.30 12.54
N LEU A 40 -5.80 -13.50 13.06
CA LEU A 40 -7.12 -13.87 13.56
C LEU A 40 -7.41 -13.41 15.01
N GLY A 41 -6.45 -12.75 15.67
CA GLY A 41 -6.61 -12.31 17.06
C GLY A 41 -6.56 -13.45 18.07
N ILE A 42 -5.82 -14.52 17.76
CA ILE A 42 -5.64 -15.71 18.61
C ILE A 42 -4.22 -15.71 19.17
N ASP A 43 -4.10 -15.94 20.48
CA ASP A 43 -2.81 -15.88 21.19
C ASP A 43 -1.89 -17.04 20.83
N ASN A 44 -2.44 -18.25 20.66
CA ASN A 44 -1.67 -19.45 20.35
C ASN A 44 -2.11 -20.08 19.02
N ALA A 45 -1.14 -20.30 18.12
CA ALA A 45 -1.40 -20.92 16.82
C ALA A 45 -1.90 -22.36 16.93
N ASP A 46 -1.52 -23.09 17.98
CA ASP A 46 -1.95 -24.47 18.18
C ASP A 46 -3.45 -24.58 18.46
N ASP A 47 -4.09 -23.53 18.97
CA ASP A 47 -5.54 -23.51 19.25
C ASP A 47 -6.37 -23.59 17.96
N LEU A 48 -5.79 -23.20 16.82
CA LEU A 48 -6.42 -23.29 15.51
C LEU A 48 -6.39 -24.70 14.91
N ILE A 49 -5.47 -25.56 15.36
CA ILE A 49 -5.28 -26.89 14.79
C ILE A 49 -6.54 -27.74 15.02
N GLY A 50 -7.03 -28.39 13.96
CA GLY A 50 -8.26 -29.17 13.99
C GLY A 50 -9.54 -28.35 13.78
N GLN A 51 -9.47 -27.02 13.82
CA GLN A 51 -10.61 -26.17 13.49
C GLN A 51 -10.81 -26.04 11.98
N SER A 52 -12.00 -25.59 11.59
CA SER A 52 -12.39 -25.39 10.19
C SER A 52 -12.07 -23.96 9.75
N GLU A 53 -11.39 -23.77 8.62
CA GLU A 53 -11.17 -22.44 8.04
C GLU A 53 -12.49 -21.71 7.76
N TYR A 54 -13.58 -22.45 7.48
CA TYR A 54 -14.90 -21.89 7.25
C TYR A 54 -15.43 -21.08 8.44
N ASP A 55 -14.99 -21.39 9.66
CA ASP A 55 -15.41 -20.67 10.88
C ASP A 55 -14.83 -19.24 10.92
N TYR A 56 -13.75 -19.01 10.18
CA TYR A 56 -13.02 -17.76 10.06
C TYR A 56 -13.30 -17.03 8.75
N LEU A 57 -14.36 -17.41 8.04
CA LEU A 57 -14.78 -16.79 6.79
C LEU A 57 -16.19 -16.20 6.92
N PRO A 58 -16.43 -14.98 6.41
CA PRO A 58 -17.78 -14.51 6.14
C PRO A 58 -18.51 -15.46 5.19
N GLU A 59 -19.84 -15.50 5.27
CA GLU A 59 -20.67 -16.42 4.48
C GLU A 59 -20.42 -16.29 2.97
N GLU A 60 -20.23 -15.06 2.49
CA GLU A 60 -19.90 -14.75 1.10
C GLU A 60 -18.58 -15.38 0.61
N ASN A 61 -17.66 -15.70 1.52
CA ASN A 61 -16.36 -16.29 1.18
C ASN A 61 -16.31 -17.82 1.31
N LYS A 62 -17.29 -18.46 1.97
CA LYS A 62 -17.29 -19.91 2.19
C LYS A 62 -17.41 -20.70 0.88
N TYR A 63 -18.25 -20.25 -0.05
CA TYR A 63 -18.40 -20.89 -1.37
C TYR A 63 -17.08 -20.92 -2.14
N PHE A 64 -16.36 -19.81 -2.16
CA PHE A 64 -15.06 -19.71 -2.84
C PHE A 64 -14.02 -20.66 -2.25
N LEU A 65 -14.02 -20.88 -0.93
CA LEU A 65 -13.11 -21.85 -0.34
C LEU A 65 -13.36 -23.27 -0.88
N THR A 66 -14.62 -23.69 -0.95
CA THR A 66 -15.00 -25.01 -1.46
C THR A 66 -14.53 -25.23 -2.90
N GLU A 67 -14.77 -24.26 -3.78
CA GLU A 67 -14.35 -24.30 -5.19
C GLU A 67 -12.82 -24.46 -5.30
N LYS A 68 -12.08 -23.73 -4.46
CA LYS A 68 -10.62 -23.69 -4.50
C LYS A 68 -9.97 -24.95 -3.95
N LEU A 69 -10.55 -25.54 -2.91
CA LEU A 69 -10.16 -26.87 -2.43
C LEU A 69 -10.38 -27.93 -3.52
N LEU A 70 -11.47 -27.85 -4.29
CA LEU A 70 -11.73 -28.76 -5.40
C LEU A 70 -10.71 -28.59 -6.54
N GLU A 71 -10.36 -27.36 -6.91
CA GLU A 71 -9.33 -27.09 -7.90
C GLU A 71 -7.96 -27.68 -7.50
N ILE A 72 -7.54 -27.54 -6.24
CA ILE A 72 -6.29 -28.14 -5.75
C ILE A 72 -6.39 -29.67 -5.72
N LYS A 73 -7.56 -30.22 -5.39
CA LYS A 73 -7.80 -31.67 -5.47
C LYS A 73 -7.61 -32.20 -6.90
N GLN A 74 -8.04 -31.45 -7.91
CA GLN A 74 -7.92 -31.83 -9.32
C GLN A 74 -6.52 -31.59 -9.87
N ASN A 75 -5.87 -30.51 -9.47
CA ASN A 75 -4.51 -30.15 -9.88
C ASN A 75 -3.68 -29.65 -8.68
N PRO A 76 -3.01 -30.55 -7.94
CA PRO A 76 -2.28 -30.19 -6.72
C PRO A 76 -1.20 -29.13 -6.90
N HIS A 77 -0.61 -29.01 -8.09
CA HIS A 77 0.45 -28.05 -8.37
C HIS A 77 -0.06 -26.69 -8.85
N THR A 78 -1.38 -26.49 -8.89
CA THR A 78 -1.96 -25.18 -9.23
C THR A 78 -1.57 -24.14 -8.17
N ILE A 79 -1.37 -22.91 -8.62
CA ILE A 79 -1.18 -21.74 -7.77
C ILE A 79 -2.42 -20.88 -7.93
N GLN A 80 -3.08 -20.59 -6.81
CA GLN A 80 -4.28 -19.77 -6.77
C GLN A 80 -4.01 -18.50 -5.98
N THR A 81 -4.40 -17.35 -6.51
CA THR A 81 -4.34 -16.06 -5.81
C THR A 81 -5.76 -15.51 -5.68
N ILE A 82 -6.16 -15.14 -4.46
CA ILE A 82 -7.53 -14.72 -4.15
C ILE A 82 -7.50 -13.58 -3.15
N LEU A 83 -8.32 -12.55 -3.41
CA LEU A 83 -8.71 -11.58 -2.40
C LEU A 83 -9.95 -12.08 -1.67
N LYS A 84 -9.84 -12.25 -0.36
CA LYS A 84 -10.96 -12.70 0.49
C LYS A 84 -11.00 -11.88 1.78
N LYS A 85 -12.10 -11.99 2.50
CA LYS A 85 -12.20 -11.51 3.87
C LYS A 85 -12.05 -12.68 4.82
N MET A 86 -11.40 -12.43 5.95
CA MET A 86 -11.38 -13.32 7.10
C MET A 86 -12.01 -12.64 8.29
N LYS A 87 -12.69 -13.42 9.12
CA LYS A 87 -13.30 -12.98 10.36
C LYS A 87 -12.41 -13.44 11.51
N ALA A 88 -11.80 -12.48 12.20
CA ALA A 88 -11.04 -12.72 13.41
C ALA A 88 -11.97 -13.12 14.59
N GLN A 89 -11.40 -13.70 15.64
CA GLN A 89 -12.15 -14.18 16.81
C GLN A 89 -12.87 -13.03 17.55
N ASP A 90 -12.27 -11.83 17.54
CA ASP A 90 -12.84 -10.59 18.08
C ASP A 90 -13.95 -9.98 17.19
N GLY A 91 -14.26 -10.60 16.05
CA GLY A 91 -15.25 -10.15 15.09
C GLY A 91 -14.75 -9.16 14.04
N ARG A 92 -13.47 -8.72 14.10
CA ARG A 92 -12.90 -7.87 13.06
C ARG A 92 -12.89 -8.60 11.72
N ILE A 93 -13.19 -7.85 10.66
CA ILE A 93 -13.06 -8.33 9.28
C ILE A 93 -11.72 -7.84 8.74
N VAL A 94 -10.87 -8.76 8.33
CA VAL A 94 -9.56 -8.49 7.74
C VAL A 94 -9.60 -8.87 6.27
N GLU A 95 -9.28 -7.92 5.39
CA GLU A 95 -9.11 -8.23 3.97
C GLU A 95 -7.72 -8.82 3.74
N VAL A 96 -7.68 -10.00 3.14
CA VAL A 96 -6.45 -10.74 2.89
C VAL A 96 -6.30 -11.13 1.44
N GLU A 97 -5.11 -10.96 0.92
CA GLU A 97 -4.65 -11.65 -0.29
C GLU A 97 -4.12 -13.01 0.13
N SER A 98 -4.60 -14.09 -0.48
CA SER A 98 -4.17 -15.45 -0.20
C SER A 98 -3.59 -16.07 -1.46
N VAL A 99 -2.37 -16.60 -1.34
CA VAL A 99 -1.73 -17.45 -2.35
C VAL A 99 -1.71 -18.87 -1.82
N ALA A 100 -2.35 -19.79 -2.54
CA ALA A 100 -2.48 -21.18 -2.13
C ALA A 100 -1.95 -22.15 -3.20
N THR A 101 -1.35 -23.24 -2.75
CA THR A 101 -0.94 -24.36 -3.62
C THR A 101 -1.03 -25.69 -2.86
N GLY A 102 -1.14 -26.79 -3.60
CA GLY A 102 -1.17 -28.13 -3.03
C GLY A 102 0.22 -28.74 -2.88
N ILE A 103 0.37 -29.59 -1.87
CA ILE A 103 1.54 -30.46 -1.67
C ILE A 103 1.05 -31.89 -1.58
N VAL A 104 1.66 -32.78 -2.37
CA VAL A 104 1.36 -34.21 -2.36
C VAL A 104 2.38 -34.93 -1.48
N SER A 105 1.91 -35.72 -0.54
CA SER A 105 2.74 -36.58 0.31
C SER A 105 2.13 -37.98 0.37
N GLY A 106 2.70 -38.91 -0.39
CA GLY A 106 2.09 -40.22 -0.63
C GLY A 106 0.74 -40.06 -1.34
N ASN A 107 -0.33 -40.60 -0.75
CA ASN A 107 -1.69 -40.51 -1.29
C ASN A 107 -2.49 -39.32 -0.75
N LEU A 108 -1.88 -38.46 0.07
CA LEU A 108 -2.54 -37.32 0.69
C LEU A 108 -2.15 -36.03 -0.02
N ILE A 109 -3.13 -35.14 -0.17
CA ILE A 109 -2.95 -33.78 -0.67
C ILE A 109 -3.23 -32.82 0.47
N TYR A 110 -2.29 -31.92 0.71
CA TYR A 110 -2.41 -30.81 1.64
C TYR A 110 -2.43 -29.50 0.85
N ARG A 111 -3.06 -28.48 1.41
CA ARG A 111 -3.03 -27.13 0.85
C ARG A 111 -2.21 -26.24 1.76
N VAL A 112 -1.18 -25.62 1.21
CA VAL A 112 -0.40 -24.58 1.89
C VAL A 112 -0.91 -23.22 1.43
N VAL A 113 -1.12 -22.32 2.38
CA VAL A 113 -1.64 -20.98 2.12
C VAL A 113 -0.73 -19.95 2.76
N PHE A 114 -0.35 -18.96 1.97
CA PHE A 114 0.28 -17.72 2.42
C PHE A 114 -0.80 -16.64 2.37
N ALA A 115 -1.07 -16.01 3.50
CA ALA A 115 -2.05 -14.93 3.57
C ALA A 115 -1.35 -13.62 3.92
N ARG A 116 -1.82 -12.53 3.31
CA ARG A 116 -1.26 -11.19 3.47
C ARG A 116 -2.37 -10.21 3.76
N ASP A 117 -2.25 -9.51 4.88
CA ASP A 117 -3.15 -8.41 5.24
C ASP A 117 -3.01 -7.26 4.23
N MET A 118 -4.14 -6.83 3.68
CA MET A 118 -4.19 -5.78 2.65
C MET A 118 -4.30 -4.37 3.22
N HIS A 119 -4.69 -4.21 4.49
CA HIS A 119 -4.94 -2.90 5.07
C HIS A 119 -3.66 -2.05 5.12
N LEU A 120 -2.57 -2.60 5.66
CA LEU A 120 -1.30 -1.90 5.77
C LEU A 120 -0.79 -1.49 4.38
N ARG A 121 -0.84 -2.41 3.41
CA ARG A 121 -0.37 -2.14 2.05
C ARG A 121 -1.16 -1.03 1.36
N ARG A 122 -2.49 -1.07 1.42
CA ARG A 122 -3.32 -0.02 0.83
C ARG A 122 -3.07 1.34 1.49
N SER A 123 -2.86 1.38 2.81
CA SER A 123 -2.56 2.65 3.50
C SER A 123 -1.22 3.24 3.06
N LEU A 124 -0.21 2.39 2.83
CA LEU A 124 1.10 2.81 2.32
C LEU A 124 1.01 3.25 0.86
N GLU A 125 0.33 2.49 0.02
CA GLU A 125 0.11 2.84 -1.39
C GLU A 125 -0.64 4.18 -1.53
N TYR A 126 -1.67 4.38 -0.71
CA TYR A 126 -2.41 5.64 -0.66
C TYR A 126 -1.53 6.82 -0.19
N ALA A 127 -0.73 6.63 0.85
CA ALA A 127 0.19 7.66 1.34
C ALA A 127 1.25 8.03 0.28
N LEU A 128 1.73 7.05 -0.49
CA LEU A 128 2.66 7.27 -1.61
C LEU A 128 1.99 8.07 -2.74
N ASP A 129 0.78 7.70 -3.15
CA ASP A 129 0.01 8.42 -4.18
C ASP A 129 -0.24 9.88 -3.76
N LEU A 130 -0.62 10.11 -2.51
CA LEU A 130 -0.82 11.46 -1.97
C LEU A 130 0.48 12.28 -2.00
N ARG A 131 1.60 11.67 -1.62
CA ARG A 131 2.92 12.31 -1.69
C ARG A 131 3.32 12.64 -3.12
N GLU A 132 3.07 11.76 -4.08
CA GLU A 132 3.36 12.00 -5.49
C GLU A 132 2.55 13.19 -6.04
N LYS A 133 1.25 13.22 -5.74
CA LYS A 133 0.36 14.33 -6.13
C LYS A 133 0.84 15.66 -5.56
N ASN A 134 1.21 15.70 -4.28
CA ASN A 134 1.76 16.89 -3.64
C ASN A 134 3.06 17.36 -4.31
N LEU A 135 3.98 16.44 -4.62
CA LEU A 135 5.22 16.78 -5.33
C LEU A 135 4.95 17.35 -6.73
N ARG A 136 4.00 16.77 -7.48
CA ARG A 136 3.60 17.28 -8.81
C ARG A 136 3.01 18.68 -8.71
N GLN A 137 2.17 18.94 -7.70
CA GLN A 137 1.58 20.26 -7.47
C GLN A 137 2.65 21.32 -7.13
N ILE A 138 3.59 21.00 -6.23
CA ILE A 138 4.72 21.89 -5.90
C ILE A 138 5.55 22.19 -7.14
N SER A 139 5.87 21.17 -7.94
CA SER A 139 6.63 21.33 -9.19
C SER A 139 5.91 22.26 -10.19
N TYR A 140 4.59 22.12 -10.32
CA TYR A 140 3.76 22.99 -11.15
C TYR A 140 3.79 24.44 -10.67
N LEU A 141 3.57 24.67 -9.36
CA LEU A 141 3.60 26.01 -8.77
C LEU A 141 4.96 26.69 -8.99
N ASN A 142 6.06 25.98 -8.77
CA ASN A 142 7.41 26.51 -8.96
C ASN A 142 7.74 26.81 -10.43
N SER A 143 7.40 25.89 -11.34
CA SER A 143 7.85 25.97 -12.74
C SER A 143 6.99 26.87 -13.61
N HIS A 144 5.69 27.02 -13.29
CA HIS A 144 4.75 27.81 -14.09
C HIS A 144 4.27 29.05 -13.35
N VAL A 145 3.76 28.89 -12.14
CA VAL A 145 3.04 29.97 -11.44
C VAL A 145 4.02 31.02 -10.91
N ILE A 146 5.08 30.60 -10.23
CA ILE A 146 6.12 31.51 -9.70
C ILE A 146 7.04 32.00 -10.81
N ARG A 147 7.42 31.13 -11.74
CA ARG A 147 8.37 31.48 -12.80
C ARG A 147 7.86 32.58 -13.73
N LYS A 148 6.56 32.64 -14.00
CA LYS A 148 5.95 33.65 -14.88
C LYS A 148 6.27 35.09 -14.42
N PRO A 149 5.86 35.56 -13.23
CA PRO A 149 6.17 36.90 -12.77
C PRO A 149 7.67 37.14 -12.58
N VAL A 150 8.44 36.12 -12.16
CA VAL A 150 9.91 36.25 -12.07
C VAL A 150 10.55 36.54 -13.44
N ALA A 151 10.15 35.81 -14.48
CA ALA A 151 10.64 36.06 -15.84
C ALA A 151 10.26 37.46 -16.34
N THR A 152 9.04 37.91 -16.03
CA THR A 152 8.59 39.28 -16.34
C THR A 152 9.43 40.33 -15.61
N ILE A 153 9.67 40.18 -14.30
CA ILE A 153 10.52 41.09 -13.51
C ILE A 153 11.93 41.16 -14.09
N LEU A 154 12.54 40.01 -14.40
CA LEU A 154 13.88 39.96 -15.01
C LEU A 154 13.90 40.65 -16.37
N GLY A 155 12.86 40.46 -17.18
CA GLY A 155 12.69 41.15 -18.47
C GLY A 155 12.62 42.66 -18.30
N LEU A 156 11.78 43.16 -17.39
CA LEU A 156 11.62 44.59 -17.11
C LEU A 156 12.93 45.21 -16.61
N ILE A 157 13.63 44.55 -15.68
CA ILE A 157 14.94 45.01 -15.18
C ILE A 157 15.99 45.07 -16.30
N SER A 158 15.90 44.19 -17.31
CA SER A 158 16.86 44.15 -18.42
C SER A 158 16.70 45.30 -19.42
N ILE A 159 15.49 45.87 -19.52
CA ILE A 159 15.17 46.93 -20.50
C ILE A 159 15.15 48.34 -19.89
N ILE A 160 15.24 48.47 -18.56
CA ILE A 160 15.45 49.76 -17.89
C ILE A 160 16.75 50.40 -18.40
N ASP A 161 16.67 51.66 -18.82
CA ASP A 161 17.86 52.44 -19.18
C ASP A 161 18.60 52.86 -17.90
N LYS A 162 19.65 52.10 -17.58
CA LYS A 162 20.50 52.33 -16.40
C LYS A 162 21.51 53.46 -16.62
N ALA A 163 21.76 53.86 -17.86
CA ALA A 163 22.64 54.98 -18.19
C ALA A 163 21.91 56.32 -18.07
N ASN A 164 20.60 56.33 -18.34
CA ASN A 164 19.75 57.50 -18.18
C ASN A 164 18.50 57.18 -17.33
N LEU A 165 18.64 57.23 -16.00
CA LEU A 165 17.52 56.97 -15.08
C LEU A 165 16.35 57.96 -15.24
N ALA A 166 16.59 59.15 -15.79
CA ALA A 166 15.56 60.16 -16.02
C ALA A 166 14.75 59.93 -17.30
N ASP A 167 15.03 58.86 -18.06
CA ASP A 167 14.23 58.47 -19.22
C ASP A 167 12.74 58.33 -18.83
N PRO A 168 11.80 59.07 -19.46
CA PRO A 168 10.38 58.98 -19.16
C PRO A 168 9.80 57.55 -19.27
N HIS A 169 10.39 56.69 -20.10
CA HIS A 169 9.96 55.30 -20.27
C HIS A 169 10.31 54.42 -19.06
N ASN A 170 11.35 54.77 -18.29
CA ASN A 170 11.68 54.06 -17.05
C ASN A 170 10.54 54.17 -16.02
N ALA A 171 9.80 55.27 -15.99
CA ALA A 171 8.66 55.43 -15.06
C ALA A 171 7.55 54.39 -15.34
N GLU A 172 7.29 54.10 -16.62
CA GLU A 172 6.32 53.07 -17.03
C GLU A 172 6.82 51.66 -16.67
N LEU A 173 8.10 51.36 -16.93
CA LEU A 173 8.72 50.08 -16.59
C LEU A 173 8.73 49.81 -15.09
N LEU A 174 9.02 50.82 -14.27
CA LEU A 174 8.98 50.72 -12.81
C LEU A 174 7.57 50.46 -12.28
N SER A 175 6.55 51.11 -12.84
CA SER A 175 5.14 50.87 -12.51
C SER A 175 4.72 49.42 -12.85
N LEU A 176 5.14 48.91 -14.01
CA LEU A 176 4.85 47.53 -14.41
C LEU A 176 5.60 46.51 -13.53
N LEU A 177 6.83 46.84 -13.10
CA LEU A 177 7.61 46.04 -12.17
C LEU A 177 6.93 45.97 -10.80
N GLU A 178 6.49 47.11 -10.25
CA GLU A 178 5.77 47.18 -8.97
C GLU A 178 4.49 46.32 -9.01
N LYS A 179 3.70 46.42 -10.08
CA LYS A 179 2.52 45.58 -10.29
C LYS A 179 2.86 44.08 -10.33
N THR A 180 3.93 43.71 -11.04
CA THR A 180 4.34 42.30 -11.18
C THR A 180 4.88 41.74 -9.86
N VAL A 181 5.57 42.55 -9.07
CA VAL A 181 6.04 42.18 -7.72
C VAL A 181 4.85 41.94 -6.78
N HIS A 182 3.83 42.80 -6.82
CA HIS A 182 2.59 42.57 -6.04
C HIS A 182 1.82 41.32 -6.49
N GLU A 183 1.80 41.01 -7.80
CA GLU A 183 1.23 39.76 -8.31
C GLU A 183 1.97 38.53 -7.77
N LEU A 184 3.31 38.56 -7.78
CA LEU A 184 4.13 37.49 -7.22
C LEU A 184 3.90 37.32 -5.71
N ASP A 185 3.84 38.41 -4.96
CA ASP A 185 3.59 38.37 -3.51
C ASP A 185 2.22 37.76 -3.19
N SER A 186 1.17 38.14 -3.93
CA SER A 186 -0.15 37.54 -3.79
C SER A 186 -0.15 36.04 -4.11
N ILE A 187 0.59 35.61 -5.13
CA ILE A 187 0.76 34.19 -5.49
C ILE A 187 1.44 33.43 -4.35
N ILE A 188 2.54 33.97 -3.80
CA ILE A 188 3.27 33.35 -2.68
C ILE A 188 2.35 33.24 -1.46
N HIS A 189 1.58 34.28 -1.17
CA HIS A 189 0.65 34.28 -0.04
C HIS A 189 -0.43 33.20 -0.18
N GLN A 190 -1.02 33.04 -1.38
CA GLN A 190 -1.99 31.98 -1.65
C GLN A 190 -1.37 30.58 -1.52
N ILE A 191 -0.14 30.37 -2.01
CA ILE A 191 0.56 29.08 -1.87
C ILE A 191 0.77 28.73 -0.41
N ASN A 192 1.22 29.69 0.42
CA ASN A 192 1.46 29.47 1.84
C ASN A 192 0.18 29.15 2.62
N GLN A 193 -0.93 29.84 2.32
CA GLN A 193 -2.23 29.53 2.94
C GLN A 193 -2.72 28.11 2.61
N ASN A 194 -2.54 27.68 1.35
CA ASN A 194 -2.94 26.34 0.91
C ASN A 194 -2.03 25.21 1.42
N THR A 195 -0.83 25.54 1.94
CA THR A 195 0.13 24.55 2.47
C THR A 195 -0.02 24.35 3.99
N GLN A 196 -0.79 25.21 4.68
CA GLN A 196 -1.03 25.15 6.14
C GLN A 196 -2.38 24.53 6.54
N ALA A 197 -3.21 24.13 5.57
CA ALA A 197 -4.49 23.42 5.77
C ALA A 197 -4.33 21.93 5.45
#